data_AF-A0A948DML6-F1
#
_entry.id   AF-A0A948DML6-F1
#
_cell.length_a   1.000
_cell.length_b   1.000
_cell.length_c   1.000
_cell.angle_alpha   90.00
_cell.angle_beta   90.00
_cell.angle_gamma   90.00
#
_symmetry.space_group_name_H-M   'P 1'
#
loop_
_entity.id
_entity.type
_entity.pdbx_description
1 polymer ?
#
loop_
_entity_poly.entity_id
_entity_poly.type
_entity_poly.pdbx_seq_one_letter_code
_entity_poly.pdbx_strand_id
1 'polypeptide(L)'
;MPAVGLIAPKVPDAEDEVCILSDITELPASVLAFVQERFPSFKRKFSKTTRSEYYANTCPKCGVLSGDFYLHSEPGGPFFPESEADAAHLTVEQIPIDGPIEVVAGLGMGGGDMILEHGKRRTPGVPR
;
A
#
# COMPACT_ATOMS: atom_id res chain seq x y z
N MET A 1 -2.76 -10.74 9.51
CA MET A 1 -1.71 -9.76 9.85
C MET A 1 -2.14 -8.45 9.24
N PRO A 2 -2.15 -7.31 9.97
CA PRO A 2 -2.46 -6.04 9.32
C PRO A 2 -1.36 -5.77 8.29
N ALA A 3 -1.77 -5.60 7.03
CA ALA A 3 -0.91 -5.18 5.93
C ALA A 3 -1.39 -3.83 5.43
N VAL A 4 -0.48 -3.01 4.94
CA VAL A 4 -0.76 -1.70 4.34
C VAL A 4 -0.28 -1.69 2.89
N GLY A 5 -1.10 -1.14 2.01
CA GLY A 5 -0.77 -0.86 0.62
C GLY A 5 -0.93 0.64 0.40
N LEU A 6 -0.09 1.22 -0.46
CA LEU A 6 -0.24 2.61 -0.87
C LEU A 6 -0.90 2.65 -2.24
N ILE A 7 -1.90 3.50 -2.38
CA ILE A 7 -2.62 3.71 -3.64
C ILE A 7 -2.33 5.13 -4.12
N ALA A 8 -1.86 5.25 -5.36
CA ALA A 8 -1.60 6.50 -6.04
C ALA A 8 -2.68 6.72 -7.12
N PRO A 9 -3.73 7.53 -6.84
CA PRO A 9 -4.83 7.73 -7.78
C PRO A 9 -4.46 8.58 -8.99
N LYS A 10 -3.28 9.20 -8.99
CA LYS A 10 -2.78 10.02 -10.09
C LYS A 10 -1.28 9.82 -10.19
N VAL A 11 -0.85 9.11 -11.22
CA VAL A 11 0.57 8.90 -11.54
C VAL A 11 0.80 9.45 -12.94
N PRO A 12 1.82 10.31 -13.14
CA PRO A 12 2.22 10.74 -14.48
C PRO A 12 2.46 9.52 -15.38
N ASP A 13 2.04 9.60 -16.63
CA ASP A 13 2.22 8.55 -17.65
C ASP A 13 1.47 7.23 -17.40
N ALA A 14 0.57 7.16 -16.41
CA ALA A 14 -0.27 6.00 -16.13
C ALA A 14 -1.68 6.08 -16.75
N GLU A 15 -1.91 6.92 -17.77
CA GLU A 15 -3.19 7.00 -18.50
C GLU A 15 -4.45 7.14 -17.60
N ASP A 16 -4.37 7.94 -16.52
CA ASP A 16 -5.42 8.12 -15.51
C ASP A 16 -5.77 6.86 -14.67
N GLU A 17 -4.96 5.81 -14.74
CA GLU A 17 -5.08 4.62 -13.91
C GLU A 17 -4.75 4.89 -12.44
N VAL A 18 -5.51 4.25 -11.56
CA VAL A 18 -5.23 4.24 -10.11
C VAL A 18 -4.21 3.15 -9.83
N CYS A 19 -2.96 3.55 -9.55
CA CYS A 19 -1.88 2.61 -9.30
C CYS A 19 -1.84 2.15 -7.84
N ILE A 20 -1.59 0.87 -7.62
CA ILE A 20 -1.22 0.32 -6.32
C ILE A 20 0.31 0.20 -6.30
N LEU A 21 0.95 0.81 -5.32
CA LEU A 21 2.40 0.85 -5.22
C LEU A 21 2.93 -0.42 -4.54
N SER A 22 3.97 -1.00 -5.10
CA SER A 22 4.74 -2.13 -4.54
C SER A 22 6.24 -1.84 -4.55
N ASP A 23 7.05 -2.65 -3.89
CA ASP A 23 8.52 -2.57 -3.89
C ASP A 23 9.04 -1.15 -3.61
N ILE A 24 8.37 -0.42 -2.71
CA ILE A 24 8.61 1.00 -2.45
C ILE A 24 10.02 1.16 -1.84
N THR A 25 10.93 1.82 -2.55
CA THR A 25 12.31 2.04 -2.10
C THR A 25 12.52 3.43 -1.52
N GLU A 26 11.80 4.43 -2.05
CA GLU A 26 11.84 5.81 -1.56
C GLU A 26 10.43 6.35 -1.35
N LEU A 27 10.21 6.99 -0.19
CA LEU A 27 8.93 7.57 0.21
C LEU A 27 9.21 8.84 1.02
N PRO A 28 8.43 9.94 0.83
CA PRO A 28 8.62 11.15 1.62
C PRO A 28 8.45 10.88 3.12
N ALA A 29 9.29 11.52 3.94
CA ALA A 29 9.32 11.27 5.38
C ALA A 29 7.96 11.52 6.06
N SER A 30 7.19 12.51 5.61
CA SER A 30 5.84 12.81 6.13
C SER A 30 4.86 11.67 5.87
N VAL A 31 4.87 11.12 4.65
CA VAL A 31 4.01 9.99 4.26
C VAL A 31 4.43 8.73 5.03
N LEU A 32 5.73 8.46 5.09
CA LEU A 32 6.26 7.33 5.86
C LEU A 32 5.86 7.41 7.34
N ALA A 33 6.02 8.58 7.97
CA ALA A 33 5.66 8.78 9.36
C ALA A 33 4.16 8.56 9.59
N PHE A 34 3.30 9.09 8.72
CA PHE A 34 1.86 8.90 8.79
C PHE A 34 1.48 7.42 8.74
N VAL A 35 2.11 6.65 7.84
CA VAL A 35 1.88 5.21 7.69
C VAL A 35 2.39 4.46 8.92
N GLN A 36 3.61 4.75 9.38
CA GLN A 36 4.24 4.04 10.49
C GLN A 36 3.62 4.35 11.86
N GLU A 37 3.01 5.52 12.05
CA GLU A 37 2.23 5.83 13.24
C GLU A 37 1.03 4.88 13.39
N ARG A 38 0.42 4.46 12.28
CA ARG A 38 -0.73 3.54 12.24
C ARG A 38 -0.30 2.08 12.13
N PHE A 39 0.76 1.82 11.38
CA PHE A 39 1.28 0.50 11.07
C PHE A 39 2.80 0.46 11.28
N PRO A 40 3.29 0.41 12.53
CA PRO A 40 4.74 0.41 12.84
C PRO A 40 5.50 -0.78 12.23
N SER A 41 4.77 -1.80 11.78
CA SER A 41 5.32 -2.98 11.11
C SER A 41 5.58 -2.78 9.62
N PHE A 42 5.21 -1.64 9.03
CA PHE A 42 5.64 -1.25 7.69
C PHE A 42 7.02 -0.59 7.78
N LYS A 43 8.07 -1.30 7.36
CA LYS A 43 9.45 -0.85 7.57
C LYS A 43 10.39 -1.35 6.50
N ARG A 44 11.52 -0.66 6.35
CA ARG A 44 12.56 -1.03 5.39
C ARG A 44 13.18 -2.37 5.78
N LYS A 45 13.27 -3.30 4.82
CA LYS A 45 13.74 -4.66 5.07
C LYS A 45 14.35 -5.24 3.80
N PHE A 46 15.53 -5.84 3.93
CA PHE A 46 16.14 -6.63 2.86
C PHE A 46 15.36 -7.93 2.62
N SER A 47 14.94 -8.14 1.37
CA SER A 47 14.35 -9.38 0.88
C SER A 47 15.43 -10.25 0.23
N LYS A 48 15.56 -11.50 0.70
CA LYS A 48 16.51 -12.45 0.13
C LYS A 48 16.08 -12.94 -1.25
N THR A 49 14.77 -12.93 -1.53
CA THR A 49 14.18 -13.40 -2.79
C THR A 49 14.47 -12.44 -3.93
N THR A 50 14.21 -11.14 -3.72
CA THR A 50 14.44 -10.09 -4.72
C THR A 50 15.86 -9.53 -4.68
N ARG A 51 16.61 -9.82 -3.60
CA ARG A 51 17.95 -9.27 -3.31
C ARG A 51 17.98 -7.74 -3.27
N SER A 52 16.88 -7.13 -2.86
CA SER A 52 16.71 -5.68 -2.71
C SER A 52 16.22 -5.33 -1.30
N GLU A 53 16.35 -4.05 -0.94
CA GLU A 53 15.77 -3.48 0.27
C GLU A 53 14.68 -2.49 -0.11
N TYR A 54 13.51 -2.62 0.49
CA TYR A 54 12.34 -1.77 0.26
C TYR A 54 11.48 -1.70 1.53
N TYR A 55 10.54 -0.77 1.59
CA TYR A 55 9.54 -0.67 2.65
C TYR A 55 8.52 -1.79 2.50
N ALA A 56 8.56 -2.74 3.42
CA ALA A 56 7.75 -3.94 3.36
C ALA A 56 6.81 -4.03 4.57
N ASN A 57 5.69 -4.71 4.36
CA ASN A 57 4.88 -5.23 5.45
C ASN A 57 5.67 -6.30 6.21
N THR A 58 5.70 -6.22 7.54
CA THR A 58 6.36 -7.24 8.37
C THR A 58 5.44 -7.75 9.46
N CYS A 59 5.68 -8.97 9.93
CA CYS A 59 4.97 -9.50 11.09
C CYS A 59 5.30 -8.67 12.33
N PRO A 60 4.30 -8.10 13.04
CA PRO A 60 4.57 -7.33 14.25
C PRO A 60 5.14 -8.18 15.40
N LYS A 61 4.98 -9.51 15.34
CA LYS A 61 5.50 -10.43 16.37
C LYS A 61 6.92 -10.92 16.10
N CYS A 62 7.22 -11.35 14.88
CA CYS A 62 8.53 -11.97 14.55
C CYS A 62 9.38 -11.15 13.57
N GLY A 63 8.85 -10.08 12.98
CA GLY A 63 9.56 -9.20 12.05
C GLY A 63 9.85 -9.81 10.67
N VAL A 64 9.32 -11.00 10.37
CA VAL A 64 9.41 -11.61 9.04
C VAL A 64 8.69 -10.73 8.03
N LEU A 65 9.33 -10.53 6.87
CA LEU A 65 8.77 -9.78 5.74
C LEU A 65 7.65 -10.57 5.07
N SER A 66 6.53 -9.91 4.80
CA SER A 66 5.50 -10.35 3.88
C SER A 66 5.89 -9.89 2.48
N GLY A 67 6.09 -10.83 1.56
CA GLY A 67 6.57 -10.51 0.22
C GLY A 67 5.51 -9.79 -0.62
N ASP A 68 5.92 -8.73 -1.30
CA ASP A 68 5.03 -7.91 -2.12
C ASP A 68 4.36 -8.71 -3.25
N PHE A 69 5.03 -9.74 -3.77
CA PHE A 69 4.43 -10.67 -4.73
C PHE A 69 3.11 -11.27 -4.23
N TYR A 70 3.08 -11.77 -2.99
CA TYR A 70 1.87 -12.34 -2.36
C TYR A 70 0.81 -11.29 -2.02
N LEU A 71 1.23 -10.03 -1.89
CA LEU A 71 0.34 -8.95 -1.51
C LEU A 71 -0.29 -8.26 -2.73
N HIS A 72 0.48 -8.11 -3.82
CA HIS A 72 0.20 -7.23 -4.94
C HIS A 72 0.16 -7.94 -6.30
N SER A 73 0.60 -9.21 -6.40
CA SER A 73 0.76 -9.90 -7.70
C SER A 73 0.07 -11.25 -7.80
N GLU A 74 -0.44 -11.79 -6.68
CA GLU A 74 -1.27 -12.99 -6.70
C GLU A 74 -2.76 -12.61 -6.73
N PRO A 75 -3.57 -13.19 -7.64
CA PRO A 75 -5.02 -13.02 -7.64
C PRO A 75 -5.63 -13.40 -6.29
N GLY A 76 -6.50 -12.53 -5.76
CA GLY A 76 -7.07 -12.68 -4.42
C GLY A 76 -6.14 -12.23 -3.28
N GLY A 77 -4.94 -11.74 -3.60
CA GLY A 77 -4.04 -11.08 -2.67
C GLY A 77 -4.68 -9.80 -2.10
N PRO A 78 -4.29 -9.35 -0.89
CA PRO A 78 -4.91 -8.19 -0.24
C PRO A 78 -4.95 -6.91 -1.08
N PHE A 79 -3.99 -6.71 -1.98
CA PHE A 79 -3.91 -5.56 -2.88
C PHE A 79 -3.99 -5.97 -4.35
N PHE A 80 -4.63 -7.10 -4.63
CA PHE A 80 -5.08 -7.55 -5.94
C PHE A 80 -6.51 -8.14 -5.78
N PRO A 81 -7.52 -7.30 -5.50
CA PRO A 81 -8.89 -7.78 -5.37
C PRO A 81 -9.40 -8.30 -6.73
N GLU A 82 -10.13 -9.40 -6.72
CA GLU A 82 -10.78 -9.96 -7.93
C GLU A 82 -12.28 -9.63 -7.97
N SER A 83 -12.82 -9.06 -6.89
CA SER A 83 -14.23 -8.68 -6.77
C SER A 83 -14.44 -7.47 -5.86
N GLU A 84 -15.59 -6.80 -6.01
CA GLU A 84 -16.02 -5.72 -5.11
C GLU A 84 -16.08 -6.19 -3.63
N ALA A 85 -16.41 -7.47 -3.41
CA ALA A 85 -16.45 -8.05 -2.09
C ALA A 85 -15.04 -8.11 -1.45
N ASP A 86 -14.01 -8.47 -2.24
CA ASP A 86 -12.62 -8.46 -1.80
C ASP A 86 -12.18 -7.03 -1.43
N ALA A 87 -12.50 -6.06 -2.30
CA ALA A 87 -12.22 -4.65 -2.04
C ALA A 87 -12.93 -4.13 -0.78
N ALA A 88 -14.17 -4.55 -0.52
CA ALA A 88 -14.94 -4.16 0.66
C ALA A 88 -14.36 -4.68 2.00
N HIS A 89 -13.40 -5.63 1.96
CA HIS A 89 -12.66 -6.03 3.14
C HIS A 89 -11.56 -5.04 3.53
N LEU A 90 -11.15 -4.16 2.63
CA LEU A 90 -10.11 -3.16 2.85
C LEU A 90 -10.66 -1.92 3.54
N THR A 91 -9.78 -1.24 4.29
CA THR A 91 -10.04 0.08 4.86
C THR A 91 -9.14 1.09 4.16
N VAL A 92 -9.73 2.15 3.61
CA VAL A 92 -9.02 3.19 2.86
C VAL A 92 -8.96 4.46 3.70
N GLU A 93 -7.77 5.00 3.89
CA GLU A 93 -7.54 6.27 4.59
C GLU A 93 -6.72 7.19 3.69
N GLN A 94 -7.17 8.44 3.54
CA GLN A 94 -6.44 9.43 2.78
C GLN A 94 -5.26 9.94 3.62
N ILE A 95 -4.08 10.00 2.99
CA ILE A 95 -2.89 10.61 3.59
C ILE A 95 -3.00 12.13 3.38
N PRO A 96 -2.91 12.96 4.44
CA PRO A 96 -2.99 14.40 4.32
C PRO A 96 -1.68 14.95 3.75
N ILE A 97 -1.62 15.06 2.42
CA ILE A 97 -0.49 15.64 1.68
C ILE A 97 -0.95 16.88 0.92
N ASP A 98 -0.10 17.90 0.89
CA ASP A 98 -0.33 19.14 0.16
C ASP A 98 0.40 19.08 -1.19
N GLY A 99 -0.29 18.54 -2.20
CA GLY A 99 0.21 18.48 -3.58
C GLY A 99 0.93 17.17 -3.97
N PRO A 100 1.62 17.15 -5.12
CA PRO A 100 2.30 15.96 -5.61
C PRO A 100 3.51 15.61 -4.75
N ILE A 101 3.84 14.32 -4.72
CA ILE A 101 4.98 13.77 -4.01
C ILE A 101 5.81 12.89 -4.94
N GLU A 102 7.09 12.76 -4.62
CA GLU A 102 8.00 11.83 -5.31
C GLU A 102 8.08 10.51 -4.53
N VAL A 103 7.92 9.39 -5.25
CA VAL A 103 7.96 8.04 -4.70
C VAL A 103 8.69 7.16 -5.72
N VAL A 104 9.61 6.30 -5.25
CA VAL A 104 10.26 5.28 -6.09
C VAL A 104 9.67 3.92 -5.73
N ALA A 105 8.87 3.36 -6.62
CA ALA A 105 8.10 2.14 -6.41
C ALA A 105 7.77 1.43 -7.73
N GLY A 106 7.37 0.17 -7.65
CA GLY A 106 6.64 -0.51 -8.72
C GLY A 106 5.20 -0.02 -8.82
N LEU A 107 4.66 -0.04 -10.05
CA LEU A 107 3.28 0.36 -10.34
C LEU A 107 2.46 -0.87 -10.72
N GLY A 108 1.52 -1.25 -9.85
CA GLY A 108 0.46 -2.21 -10.16
C GLY A 108 -0.74 -1.47 -10.72
N MET A 109 -1.16 -1.84 -11.94
CA MET A 109 -2.37 -1.32 -12.58
C MET A 109 -3.50 -2.33 -12.48
N GLY A 110 -4.74 -1.83 -12.43
CA GLY A 110 -5.93 -2.65 -12.23
C GLY A 110 -6.25 -2.87 -10.75
N GLY A 111 -7.53 -2.72 -10.39
CA GLY A 111 -8.04 -2.95 -9.04
C GLY A 111 -7.87 -1.77 -8.08
N GLY A 112 -6.98 -0.82 -8.37
CA GLY A 112 -6.81 0.38 -7.53
C GLY A 112 -8.10 1.22 -7.43
N ASP A 113 -8.78 1.40 -8.56
CA ASP A 113 -10.11 2.01 -8.68
C ASP A 113 -11.15 1.27 -7.83
N MET A 114 -11.21 -0.05 -7.97
CA MET A 114 -12.11 -0.91 -7.21
C MET A 114 -11.89 -0.77 -5.69
N ILE A 115 -10.65 -0.67 -5.23
CA ILE A 115 -10.35 -0.44 -3.81
C ILE A 115 -10.84 0.94 -3.37
N LEU A 116 -10.65 1.99 -4.18
CA LEU A 116 -11.09 3.34 -3.83
C LEU A 116 -12.62 3.50 -3.82
N GLU A 117 -13.32 2.75 -4.67
CA GLU A 117 -14.77 2.76 -4.81
C GLU A 117 -15.48 1.93 -3.73
N HIS A 118 -15.01 0.69 -3.49
CA HIS A 118 -15.71 -0.28 -2.64
C HIS A 118 -15.08 -0.45 -1.25
N GLY A 119 -13.85 0.03 -1.05
CA GLY A 119 -13.16 -0.02 0.24
C GLY A 119 -13.85 0.83 1.32
N LYS A 120 -13.78 0.37 2.57
CA LYS A 120 -14.37 1.08 3.71
C LYS A 120 -13.57 2.34 4.01
N ARG A 121 -14.13 3.51 3.71
CA ARG A 121 -13.46 4.78 3.99
C ARG A 121 -13.34 5.03 5.49
N ARG A 122 -12.12 5.32 5.94
CA ARG A 122 -11.86 5.79 7.30
C ARG A 122 -12.06 7.30 7.34
N THR A 123 -13.06 7.75 8.07
CA THR A 123 -13.25 9.18 8.34
C THR A 123 -12.13 9.66 9.27
N PRO A 124 -11.43 10.76 8.95
CA PRO A 124 -10.49 11.38 9.88
C PRO A 124 -11.24 11.79 11.16
N GLY A 125 -10.86 11.27 12.32
CA GLY A 125 -11.34 11.76 13.62
C GLY A 125 -12.12 10.80 14.53
N VAL A 126 -12.27 9.51 14.19
CA VAL A 126 -12.76 8.51 15.16
C VAL A 126 -11.58 7.71 15.72
N PRO A 127 -11.08 8.04 16.93
CA PRO A 127 -10.12 7.20 17.63
C PRO A 127 -10.78 5.86 18.01
N ARG A 128 -9.98 4.78 18.01
CA ARG A 128 -10.39 3.48 18.55
C ARG A 128 -10.36 3.49 20.07
#